data_AF-A0A6A6BCN2-F1
#
_entry.id   AF-A0A6A6BCN2-F1
#
_cell.length_a   1.000
_cell.length_b   1.000
_cell.length_c   1.000
_cell.angle_alpha   90.00
_cell.angle_beta   90.00
_cell.angle_gamma   90.00
#
_symmetry.space_group_name_H-M   'P 1'
#
loop_
_entity.id
_entity.type
_entity.pdbx_description
1 polymer ?
#
loop_
_entity_poly.entity_id
_entity_poly.type
_entity_poly.pdbx_seq_one_letter_code
_entity_poly.pdbx_strand_id
1 'polypeptide(L)'
;MKSHNPADNQFDRFELFLLGDGEKKVTWKLDTRVPNTAIFTFNKEDHTIGNLLSKRLHKYPTVKFAGYQIPHPLFATFDLRVSTDGSVSPKEAIVQACRDVVQDLEVFSREFTKEMELKKIAKAGGEA
;
A
#
# COMPACT_ATOMS: atom_id res chain seq x y z
N MET A 1 -35.36 -5.47 30.50
CA MET A 1 -33.98 -5.20 30.05
C MET A 1 -33.82 -5.84 28.68
N LYS A 2 -33.64 -5.06 27.60
CA LYS A 2 -33.42 -5.64 26.27
C LYS A 2 -32.05 -6.32 26.26
N SER A 3 -32.02 -7.58 25.82
CA SER A 3 -30.78 -8.32 25.58
C SER A 3 -29.95 -7.58 24.54
N HIS A 4 -28.82 -6.99 24.95
CA HIS A 4 -27.86 -6.41 24.03
C HIS A 4 -27.15 -7.55 23.30
N ASN A 5 -27.38 -7.69 22.00
CA ASN A 5 -26.66 -8.64 21.18
C ASN A 5 -25.31 -8.00 20.80
N PRO A 6 -24.15 -8.56 21.18
CA PRO A 6 -22.85 -7.98 20.86
C PRO A 6 -22.57 -7.86 19.35
N ALA A 7 -23.35 -8.55 18.51
CA ALA A 7 -23.30 -8.41 17.05
C ALA A 7 -23.78 -7.04 16.54
N ASP A 8 -24.62 -6.32 17.30
CA ASP A 8 -25.17 -5.02 16.86
C ASP A 8 -24.12 -3.90 16.85
N ASN A 9 -22.96 -4.11 17.50
CA ASN A 9 -21.85 -3.15 17.59
C ASN A 9 -20.61 -3.62 16.81
N GLN A 10 -20.75 -4.64 15.97
CA GLN A 10 -19.67 -5.13 15.12
C GLN A 10 -19.68 -4.37 13.78
N PHE A 11 -18.54 -3.80 13.41
CA PHE A 11 -18.36 -3.20 12.08
C PHE A 11 -18.52 -4.27 11.00
N ASP A 12 -19.19 -3.91 9.91
CA ASP A 12 -19.31 -4.80 8.78
C ASP A 12 -17.96 -5.04 8.13
N ARG A 13 -17.64 -6.31 7.84
CA ARG A 13 -16.32 -6.71 7.31
C ARG A 13 -15.96 -6.04 5.98
N PHE A 14 -16.97 -5.69 5.16
CA PHE A 14 -16.74 -5.04 3.88
C PHE A 14 -16.23 -3.60 4.03
N GLU A 15 -16.49 -2.95 5.17
CA GLU A 15 -16.02 -1.59 5.46
C GLU A 15 -14.50 -1.52 5.60
N LEU A 16 -13.79 -2.65 5.65
CA LEU A 16 -12.32 -2.68 5.69
C LEU A 16 -11.69 -2.35 4.32
N PHE A 17 -12.38 -2.63 3.22
CA PHE A 17 -11.83 -2.48 1.87
C PHE A 17 -12.74 -1.69 0.91
N LEU A 18 -14.03 -1.57 1.18
CA LEU A 18 -14.94 -0.72 0.41
C LEU A 18 -14.96 0.71 0.97
N LEU A 19 -14.84 1.68 0.07
CA LEU A 19 -14.99 3.10 0.39
C LEU A 19 -16.45 3.41 0.70
N GLY A 20 -16.67 4.26 1.71
CA GLY A 20 -18.00 4.81 1.97
C GLY A 20 -18.41 5.87 0.94
N ASP A 21 -19.67 6.31 1.01
CA ASP A 21 -20.20 7.32 0.11
C ASP A 21 -19.42 8.64 0.24
N GLY A 22 -18.85 9.09 -0.89
CA GLY A 22 -18.05 10.32 -0.98
C GLY A 22 -16.63 10.22 -0.41
N GLU A 23 -16.22 9.06 0.10
CA GLU A 23 -14.88 8.86 0.64
C GLU A 23 -13.83 8.74 -0.49
N LYS A 24 -12.80 9.58 -0.44
CA LYS A 24 -11.68 9.49 -1.38
C LYS A 24 -10.72 8.40 -0.94
N LYS A 25 -10.20 7.61 -1.90
CA LYS A 25 -9.18 6.58 -1.62
C LYS A 25 -7.90 7.16 -1.00
N VAL A 26 -7.47 8.31 -1.52
CA VAL A 26 -6.26 9.00 -1.07
C VAL A 26 -6.57 10.47 -0.87
N THR A 27 -6.18 11.00 0.29
CA THR A 27 -6.14 12.42 0.57
C THR A 27 -4.73 12.80 1.00
N TRP A 28 -4.36 14.07 0.91
CA TRP A 28 -3.03 14.49 1.30
C TRP A 28 -3.01 15.92 1.84
N LYS A 29 -2.02 16.20 2.68
CA LYS A 29 -1.73 17.53 3.23
C LYS A 29 -0.22 17.77 3.24
N LEU A 30 0.19 19.01 2.99
CA LEU A 30 1.58 19.42 3.22
C LEU A 30 1.85 19.45 4.73
N ASP A 31 3.02 18.98 5.15
CA ASP A 31 3.48 19.19 6.53
C ASP A 31 4.24 20.52 6.59
N THR A 32 3.64 21.55 7.17
CA THR A 32 4.23 22.89 7.24
C THR A 32 5.43 22.99 8.17
N ARG A 33 5.67 21.98 9.02
CA ARG A 33 6.76 21.97 9.99
C ARG A 33 8.11 21.59 9.36
N VAL A 34 8.08 20.86 8.25
CA VAL A 34 9.29 20.37 7.57
C VAL A 34 9.17 20.66 6.07
N PRO A 35 10.14 21.33 5.44
CA PRO A 35 10.07 21.63 4.02
C PRO A 35 9.99 20.35 3.18
N ASN A 36 9.38 20.47 1.99
CA ASN A 36 9.27 19.37 1.01
C ASN A 36 8.72 18.06 1.60
N THR A 37 7.78 18.18 2.54
CA THR A 37 7.18 17.04 3.24
C THR A 37 5.67 17.06 3.08
N ALA A 38 5.09 15.90 2.78
CA ALA A 38 3.65 15.72 2.73
C ALA A 38 3.23 14.43 3.42
N ILE A 39 2.01 14.45 3.95
CA ILE A 39 1.35 13.31 4.59
C ILE A 39 0.16 12.91 3.72
N PHE A 40 0.14 11.65 3.31
CA PHE A 40 -0.89 11.05 2.47
C PHE A 40 -1.68 10.05 3.31
N THR A 41 -2.98 10.25 3.40
CA THR A 41 -3.89 9.33 4.10
C THR A 41 -4.55 8.42 3.07
N PHE A 42 -4.33 7.12 3.22
CA PHE A 42 -4.92 6.07 2.39
C PHE A 42 -6.08 5.43 3.15
N ASN A 43 -7.26 5.50 2.55
CA ASN A 43 -8.47 4.92 3.11
C ASN A 43 -8.69 3.51 2.59
N LYS A 44 -9.19 2.64 3.47
CA LYS A 44 -9.51 1.23 3.18
C LYS A 44 -8.28 0.46 2.70
N GLU A 45 -7.16 0.70 3.37
CA GLU A 45 -5.86 0.06 3.12
C GLU A 45 -5.14 -0.18 4.43
N ASP A 46 -4.18 -1.10 4.42
CA ASP A 46 -3.46 -1.54 5.62
C ASP A 46 -1.94 -1.59 5.41
N HIS A 47 -1.27 -2.34 6.29
CA HIS A 47 0.17 -2.58 6.26
C HIS A 47 0.68 -3.11 4.92
N THR A 48 -0.14 -3.79 4.13
CA THR A 48 0.25 -4.39 2.85
C THR A 48 0.81 -3.32 1.91
N ILE A 49 0.01 -2.31 1.58
CA ILE A 49 0.45 -1.22 0.71
C ILE A 49 1.36 -0.24 1.47
N GLY A 50 1.06 0.05 2.74
CA GLY A 50 1.86 0.99 3.54
C GLY A 50 3.33 0.58 3.63
N ASN A 51 3.60 -0.70 3.95
CA ASN A 51 4.96 -1.22 4.05
C ASN A 51 5.63 -1.33 2.68
N LEU A 52 4.89 -1.75 1.65
CA LEU A 52 5.40 -1.89 0.29
C LEU A 52 5.90 -0.54 -0.26
N LEU A 53 5.08 0.51 -0.15
CA LEU A 53 5.43 1.85 -0.60
C LEU A 53 6.58 2.43 0.23
N SER A 54 6.51 2.32 1.56
CA SER A 54 7.59 2.80 2.43
C SER A 54 8.93 2.19 2.05
N LYS A 55 9.00 0.86 1.91
CA LYS A 55 10.24 0.17 1.51
C LYS A 55 10.71 0.56 0.10
N ARG A 56 9.80 0.74 -0.86
CA ARG A 56 10.19 1.18 -2.21
C ARG A 56 10.77 2.59 -2.20
N LEU A 57 10.12 3.52 -1.49
CA LEU A 57 10.54 4.92 -1.42
C LEU A 57 11.95 5.09 -0.83
N HIS A 58 12.35 4.27 0.14
CA HIS A 58 13.71 4.28 0.68
C HIS A 58 14.80 3.90 -0.33
N LYS A 59 14.44 3.31 -1.48
CA LYS A 59 15.41 3.03 -2.56
C LYS A 59 15.74 4.28 -3.38
N TYR A 60 14.97 5.35 -3.28
CA TYR A 60 15.18 6.56 -4.06
C TYR A 60 16.12 7.52 -3.33
N PRO A 61 17.23 7.94 -3.97
CA PRO A 61 18.20 8.85 -3.34
C PRO A 61 17.63 10.25 -3.07
N THR A 62 16.57 10.64 -3.78
CA THR A 62 15.87 11.92 -3.59
C THR A 62 14.94 11.93 -2.38
N VAL A 63 14.64 10.76 -1.79
CA VAL A 63 13.78 10.63 -0.61
C VAL A 63 14.65 10.66 0.64
N LYS A 64 14.40 11.63 1.51
CA LYS A 64 15.09 11.78 2.81
C LYS A 64 14.39 11.01 3.92
N PHE A 65 13.08 10.90 3.85
CA PHE A 65 12.27 10.19 4.84
C PHE A 65 11.04 9.59 4.16
N ALA A 66 10.75 8.34 4.47
CA ALA A 66 9.47 7.71 4.17
C ALA A 66 9.05 6.88 5.38
N GLY A 67 7.83 7.04 5.85
CA GLY A 67 7.33 6.27 6.98
C GLY A 67 5.83 6.21 6.96
N TYR A 68 5.26 5.07 7.32
CA TYR A 68 3.82 4.91 7.43
C TYR A 68 3.43 4.52 8.85
N GLN A 69 2.23 4.92 9.25
CA GLN A 69 1.63 4.53 10.52
C GLN A 69 0.13 4.27 10.33
N ILE A 70 -0.41 3.33 11.10
CA ILE A 70 -1.86 3.14 11.25
C ILE A 70 -2.26 3.92 12.50
N PRO A 71 -3.06 5.00 12.39
CA PRO A 71 -3.44 5.82 13.54
C PRO A 71 -4.18 5.03 14.62
N HIS A 72 -5.01 4.07 14.20
CA HIS A 72 -5.75 3.19 15.10
C HIS A 72 -6.14 1.89 14.38
N PRO A 73 -5.97 0.70 14.99
CA PRO A 73 -6.19 -0.59 14.32
C PRO A 73 -7.65 -0.87 13.94
N LEU A 74 -8.61 -0.17 14.55
CA LEU A 74 -10.04 -0.34 14.27
C LEU A 74 -10.43 0.18 12.88
N PHE A 75 -9.66 1.10 12.31
CA PHE A 75 -9.94 1.70 11.02
C PHE A 75 -8.90 1.21 10.02
N ALA A 76 -9.35 0.72 8.86
CA ALA A 76 -8.48 0.34 7.76
C ALA A 76 -7.95 1.60 7.05
N THR A 77 -7.16 2.42 7.74
CA THR A 77 -6.54 3.61 7.18
C THR A 77 -5.08 3.70 7.63
N PHE A 78 -4.23 4.23 6.76
CA PHE A 78 -2.85 4.51 7.13
C PHE A 78 -2.39 5.87 6.59
N ASP A 79 -1.51 6.51 7.36
CA ASP A 79 -0.85 7.75 6.98
C ASP A 79 0.57 7.45 6.52
N LEU A 80 0.92 7.88 5.30
CA LEU A 80 2.26 7.83 4.73
C LEU A 80 2.86 9.23 4.71
N ARG A 81 3.93 9.44 5.48
CA ARG A 81 4.71 10.67 5.47
C ARG A 81 5.94 10.49 4.58
N VAL A 82 6.11 11.41 3.62
CA VAL A 82 7.25 11.42 2.71
C VAL A 82 7.90 12.79 2.69
N SER A 83 9.22 12.83 2.85
CA SER A 83 10.06 14.02 2.73
C SER A 83 11.09 13.81 1.62
N THR A 84 11.20 14.78 0.73
CA THR A 84 12.18 14.76 -0.37
C THR A 84 13.26 15.82 -0.18
N ASP A 85 14.32 15.73 -0.97
CA ASP A 85 15.40 16.72 -1.04
C ASP A 85 14.98 18.06 -1.67
N GLY A 86 13.84 18.09 -2.38
CA GLY A 86 13.33 19.24 -3.12
C GLY A 86 13.53 19.13 -4.64
N SER A 87 14.32 18.15 -5.11
CA SER A 87 14.51 17.87 -6.54
C SER A 87 13.25 17.30 -7.19
N VAL A 88 12.46 16.56 -6.41
CA VAL A 88 11.15 16.01 -6.80
C VAL A 88 10.13 16.29 -5.70
N SER A 89 8.86 16.47 -6.07
CA SER A 89 7.81 16.59 -5.08
C SER A 89 7.53 15.23 -4.40
N PRO A 90 7.10 15.20 -3.13
CA PRO A 90 6.70 13.96 -2.46
C PRO A 90 5.63 13.18 -3.23
N LYS A 91 4.72 13.89 -3.90
CA LYS A 91 3.67 13.30 -4.75
C LYS A 91 4.28 12.54 -5.92
N GLU A 92 5.22 13.15 -6.64
CA GLU A 92 5.90 12.51 -7.78
C GLU A 92 6.71 11.30 -7.34
N ALA A 93 7.41 11.39 -6.21
CA ALA A 93 8.16 10.27 -5.64
C ALA A 93 7.24 9.05 -5.36
N ILE A 94 6.05 9.27 -4.80
CA ILE A 94 5.06 8.21 -4.56
C ILE A 94 4.52 7.64 -5.87
N VAL A 95 4.17 8.49 -6.84
CA VAL A 95 3.66 8.01 -8.14
C VAL A 95 4.72 7.16 -8.85
N GLN A 96 5.98 7.56 -8.79
CA GLN A 96 7.09 6.77 -9.32
C GLN A 96 7.25 5.45 -8.54
N ALA A 97 7.15 5.47 -7.21
CA ALA A 97 7.13 4.25 -6.39
C ALA A 97 6.05 3.26 -6.84
N CYS A 98 4.82 3.75 -7.07
CA CYS A 98 3.73 2.89 -7.52
C CYS A 98 4.01 2.27 -8.88
N ARG A 99 4.48 3.07 -9.87
CA ARG A 99 4.79 2.58 -11.22
C ARG A 99 5.87 1.50 -11.20
N ASP A 100 6.94 1.75 -10.46
CA ASP A 100 8.04 0.81 -10.35
C ASP A 100 7.63 -0.50 -9.65
N VAL A 101 6.79 -0.41 -8.61
CA VAL A 101 6.26 -1.61 -7.92
C VAL A 101 5.39 -2.44 -8.86
N VAL A 102 4.53 -1.80 -9.66
CA VAL A 102 3.72 -2.51 -10.65
C VAL A 102 4.62 -3.23 -11.65
N GLN A 103 5.65 -2.55 -12.16
CA GLN A 103 6.61 -3.16 -13.09
C GLN A 103 7.38 -4.33 -12.45
N ASP A 104 7.85 -4.19 -11.20
CA ASP A 104 8.51 -5.26 -10.45
C ASP A 104 7.61 -6.50 -10.33
N LEU A 105 6.32 -6.29 -10.02
CA LEU A 105 5.33 -7.37 -9.88
C LEU A 105 4.98 -8.03 -11.22
N GLU A 106 4.91 -7.28 -12.31
CA GLU A 106 4.70 -7.81 -13.66
C GLU A 106 5.87 -8.73 -14.08
N VAL A 107 7.10 -8.29 -13.84
CA VAL A 107 8.30 -9.10 -14.09
C VAL A 107 8.26 -10.37 -13.24
N PHE A 108 7.98 -10.23 -11.94
CA PHE A 108 7.88 -11.37 -11.04
C PHE A 108 6.81 -12.39 -11.50
N SER A 109 5.62 -11.92 -11.85
CA SER A 109 4.51 -12.77 -12.29
C SER A 109 4.85 -13.55 -13.57
N ARG A 110 5.52 -12.91 -14.53
CA ARG A 110 5.95 -13.56 -15.77
C ARG A 110 7.01 -14.62 -15.52
N GLU A 111 8.07 -14.30 -14.78
CA GLU A 111 9.15 -15.25 -14.51
C GLU A 111 8.65 -16.42 -13.63
N PHE A 112 7.77 -16.15 -12.67
CA PHE A 112 7.15 -17.19 -11.85
C PHE A 112 6.30 -18.13 -12.70
N THR A 113 5.43 -17.61 -13.57
CA THR A 113 4.57 -18.42 -14.45
C THR A 113 5.41 -19.28 -15.39
N LYS A 114 6.44 -18.70 -16.01
CA LYS A 114 7.38 -19.41 -16.88
C LYS A 114 8.02 -20.60 -16.17
N GLU A 115 8.57 -20.39 -14.98
CA GLU A 115 9.22 -21.46 -14.22
C GLU A 115 8.23 -22.55 -13.79
N MET A 116 7.01 -22.15 -13.42
CA MET A 116 5.94 -23.10 -13.06
C MET A 116 5.51 -23.97 -14.25
N GLU A 117 5.46 -23.43 -15.46
CA GLU A 117 5.15 -24.19 -16.68
C GLU A 117 6.27 -25.17 -17.03
N LEU A 118 7.53 -24.72 -16.98
CA LEU A 118 8.69 -25.58 -17.22
C LEU A 118 8.72 -26.77 -16.26
N LYS A 119 8.43 -26.55 -14.97
CA LYS A 119 8.37 -27.63 -13.97
C LYS A 119 7.22 -28.61 -14.19
N LYS A 120 6.07 -28.16 -14.69
CA LYS A 120 4.95 -29.05 -15.05
C LYS A 120 5.33 -30.00 -16.18
N ILE A 121 6.00 -29.48 -17.21
CA ILE A 121 6.48 -30.28 -18.35
C ILE A 121 7.51 -31.32 -17.89
N ALA A 122 8.49 -30.90 -17.09
CA ALA A 122 9.53 -31.81 -16.58
C ALA A 122 8.94 -32.94 -15.72
N LYS A 123 7.92 -32.66 -14.91
CA LYS A 123 7.24 -33.67 -14.09
C LYS A 123 6.42 -34.65 -14.94
N ALA A 124 5.70 -34.16 -15.95
CA ALA A 124 4.92 -35.01 -16.85
C ALA A 124 5.79 -35.96 -17.71
N GLY A 125 7.01 -35.53 -18.06
CA GLY A 125 7.98 -36.36 -18.78
C GLY A 125 8.71 -37.41 -17.92
N GLY A 126 8.57 -37.37 -16.59
CA GLY A 126 9.18 -38.33 -15.66
C GLY A 126 8.25 -39.46 -15.20
N GLU A 127 6.98 -39.42 -15.60
CA GLU A 127 5.97 -40.46 -15.31
C GLU A 127 5.72 -41.38 -16.53
N ALA A 128 6.59 -41.35 -17.54
CA ALA A 128 6.54 -42.19 -18.74
C ALA A 128 7.70 -43.19 -18.78
#